data_AF-A0A0Q3KQR9-F1
#
_entry.id   AF-A0A0Q3KQR9-F1
#
_cell.length_a   1.000
_cell.length_b   1.000
_cell.length_c   1.000
_cell.angle_alpha   90.00
_cell.angle_beta   90.00
_cell.angle_gamma   90.00
#
_symmetry.space_group_name_H-M   'P 1'
#
loop_
_entity.id
_entity.type
_entity.pdbx_description
1 polymer ?
#
loop_
_entity_poly.entity_id
_entity_poly.type
_entity_poly.pdbx_seq_one_letter_code
_entity_poly.pdbx_strand_id
1 'polypeptide(L)'
;MVLPTTISRDSEARSAPPQNFQEEAEPPRPRRPPAFYSSVFAQIEEVGWGRLVTATGDDGVSCLAFRVMDEQGRQHLLEVTLPMNYPACPPSISADVPCLPKLQWSKLSRLKDVVCQFQEHLKNLQNYWCTMDDIDKALWVVDPTKPSYAMSHRRIALGDDCYILLHVDAHKPSSLPECRFLGTDGKLERLIKNWRKNRKRWTADKKFHENLSTVLDFELPQPPSVSIKDDQQADCGICYATHLPIDDELGTDSGCATDYTCENSSCDRAFHSVCLRDWLCTITTTRQSFDVLFGNCPYCSEPVAVKIAEH
;
A
#
# COMPACT_ATOMS: atom_id res chain seq x y z
N MET A 1 32.39 -67.55 -20.17
CA MET A 1 32.13 -66.15 -19.78
C MET A 1 31.07 -66.20 -18.68
N VAL A 2 31.39 -66.33 -17.38
CA VAL A 2 32.00 -65.34 -16.43
C VAL A 2 31.00 -64.15 -16.33
N LEU A 3 30.14 -63.92 -15.32
CA LEU A 3 30.11 -63.97 -13.83
C LEU A 3 28.61 -63.89 -13.32
N PRO A 4 28.25 -63.73 -12.02
CA PRO A 4 28.13 -64.76 -10.99
C PRO A 4 26.83 -64.65 -10.11
N THR A 5 26.75 -65.52 -9.09
CA THR A 5 25.67 -65.69 -8.12
C THR A 5 26.10 -65.21 -6.72
N THR A 6 25.17 -64.55 -6.00
CA THR A 6 24.96 -64.47 -4.53
C THR A 6 26.02 -63.98 -3.53
N ILE A 7 25.69 -62.84 -2.88
CA ILE A 7 25.41 -62.58 -1.44
C ILE A 7 26.40 -63.01 -0.31
N SER A 8 26.71 -61.99 0.51
CA SER A 8 27.10 -61.89 1.94
C SER A 8 28.44 -62.41 2.48
N ARG A 9 29.18 -61.48 3.12
CA ARG A 9 29.38 -61.46 4.59
C ARG A 9 30.01 -60.15 5.10
N ASP A 10 29.56 -59.77 6.30
CA ASP A 10 29.82 -58.57 7.10
C ASP A 10 31.25 -58.39 7.66
N SER A 11 31.45 -57.16 8.16
CA SER A 11 32.39 -56.69 9.20
C SER A 11 33.81 -56.34 8.72
N GLU A 12 34.43 -55.20 9.04
CA GLU A 12 34.40 -54.43 10.29
C GLU A 12 34.46 -52.90 10.07
N ALA A 13 33.83 -52.19 11.00
CA ALA A 13 33.75 -50.75 11.11
C ALA A 13 35.10 -50.09 11.45
N ARG A 14 35.41 -48.97 10.76
CA ARG A 14 36.31 -47.94 11.26
C ARG A 14 35.49 -46.70 11.59
N SER A 15 35.27 -46.50 12.89
CA SER A 15 34.66 -45.30 13.47
C SER A 15 35.55 -44.08 13.21
N ALA A 16 35.06 -43.17 12.37
CA ALA A 16 35.54 -41.80 12.31
C ALA A 16 34.94 -41.01 13.49
N PRO A 17 35.70 -40.13 14.16
CA PRO A 17 35.20 -39.36 15.28
C PRO A 17 34.13 -38.36 14.82
N PRO A 18 33.18 -37.99 15.69
CA PRO A 18 32.15 -37.03 15.34
C PRO A 18 32.81 -35.68 15.02
N GLN A 19 32.55 -35.18 13.81
CA GLN A 19 32.87 -33.81 13.46
C GLN A 19 32.05 -32.92 14.38
N ASN A 20 32.73 -32.22 15.29
CA ASN A 20 32.14 -31.10 16.01
C ASN A 20 31.61 -30.12 14.96
N PHE A 21 30.28 -30.06 14.81
CA PHE A 21 29.63 -28.88 14.28
C PHE A 21 29.87 -27.77 15.31
N GLN A 22 30.98 -27.06 15.15
CA GLN A 22 31.08 -25.73 15.72
C GLN A 22 30.04 -24.91 14.98
N GLU A 23 28.91 -24.68 15.64
CA GLU A 23 27.99 -23.62 15.32
C GLU A 23 28.82 -22.32 15.31
N GLU A 24 29.23 -21.88 14.11
CA GLU A 24 29.90 -20.60 13.93
C GLU A 24 28.92 -19.54 14.44
N ALA A 25 29.16 -19.06 15.66
CA ALA A 25 28.42 -17.95 16.23
C ALA A 25 28.53 -16.79 15.24
N GLU A 26 27.38 -16.39 14.68
CA GLU A 26 27.27 -15.26 13.77
C GLU A 26 27.99 -14.06 14.42
N PRO A 27 28.91 -13.36 13.69
CA PRO A 27 29.67 -12.28 14.29
C PRO A 27 28.72 -11.24 14.89
N PRO A 28 29.03 -10.70 16.08
CA PRO A 28 28.14 -9.79 16.78
C PRO A 28 27.80 -8.61 15.87
N ARG A 29 26.49 -8.36 15.71
CA ARG A 29 26.00 -7.29 14.85
C ARG A 29 26.61 -5.95 15.26
N PRO A 30 27.06 -5.13 14.30
CA PRO A 30 27.71 -3.87 14.60
C PRO A 30 26.73 -2.92 15.33
N ARG A 31 27.09 -2.51 16.55
CA ARG A 31 26.28 -1.61 17.38
C ARG A 31 26.62 -0.14 17.13
N ARG A 32 25.62 0.74 17.19
CA ARG A 32 25.85 2.19 17.03
C ARG A 32 26.36 2.80 18.35
N PRO A 33 27.25 3.81 18.29
CA PRO A 33 27.75 4.47 19.50
C PRO A 33 26.65 5.34 20.14
N PRO A 34 26.64 5.54 21.48
CA PRO A 34 25.65 6.39 22.16
C PRO A 34 25.54 7.80 21.58
N ALA A 35 26.67 8.39 21.17
CA ALA A 35 26.73 9.71 20.55
C ALA A 35 25.90 9.83 19.26
N PHE A 36 25.71 8.72 18.53
CA PHE A 36 24.83 8.68 17.36
C PHE A 36 23.38 8.97 17.77
N TYR A 37 22.86 8.26 18.78
CA TYR A 37 21.47 8.43 19.22
C TYR A 37 21.21 9.82 19.79
N SER A 38 22.13 10.35 20.61
CA SER A 38 22.05 11.74 21.09
C SER A 38 21.98 12.75 19.94
N SER A 39 22.77 12.54 18.88
CA SER A 39 22.74 13.40 17.70
C SER A 39 21.43 13.27 16.92
N VAL A 40 20.91 12.06 16.74
CA VAL A 40 19.64 11.81 16.05
C VAL A 40 18.47 12.44 16.81
N PHE A 41 18.41 12.28 18.14
CA PHE A 41 17.36 12.89 18.95
C PHE A 41 17.39 14.42 18.90
N ALA A 42 18.57 15.04 18.95
CA ALA A 42 18.70 16.48 18.76
C ALA A 42 18.20 16.92 17.37
N GLN A 43 18.50 16.15 16.33
CA GLN A 43 18.00 16.43 14.97
C GLN A 43 16.48 16.23 14.83
N ILE A 44 15.89 15.26 15.54
CA ILE A 44 14.43 15.08 15.60
C ILE A 44 13.78 16.27 16.31
N GLU A 45 14.38 16.76 17.40
CA GLU A 45 13.91 17.95 18.09
C GLU A 45 13.93 19.19 17.18
N GLU A 46 14.98 19.34 16.36
CA GLU A 46 15.09 20.42 15.35
C GLU A 46 14.02 20.35 14.25
N VAL A 47 13.59 19.15 13.88
CA VAL A 47 12.48 18.90 12.94
C VAL A 47 11.13 19.14 13.63
N GLY A 48 11.03 18.78 14.92
CA GLY A 48 9.86 18.86 15.77
C GLY A 48 9.23 17.49 16.03
N TRP A 49 9.14 17.11 17.31
CA TRP A 49 8.55 15.84 17.76
C TRP A 49 7.12 15.62 17.29
N GLY A 50 6.30 16.67 17.16
CA GLY A 50 4.93 16.57 16.67
C GLY A 50 4.81 16.14 15.20
N ARG A 51 5.90 16.17 14.43
CA ARG A 51 5.95 15.66 13.05
C ARG A 51 6.41 14.21 12.98
N LEU A 52 7.05 13.67 14.01
CA LEU A 52 7.51 12.30 14.03
C LEU A 52 6.32 11.36 14.27
N VAL A 53 6.11 10.41 13.37
CA VAL A 53 5.04 9.40 13.45
C VAL A 53 5.57 8.12 14.09
N THR A 54 6.71 7.63 13.61
CA THR A 54 7.35 6.42 14.15
C THR A 54 8.87 6.55 14.16
N ALA A 55 9.50 5.92 15.14
CA ALA A 55 10.95 5.71 15.20
C ALA A 55 11.21 4.24 15.54
N THR A 56 11.78 3.49 14.61
CA THR A 56 11.98 2.04 14.70
C THR A 56 13.41 1.65 14.33
N GLY A 57 13.78 0.40 14.57
CA GLY A 57 15.05 -0.18 14.16
C GLY A 57 15.63 -1.18 15.15
N ASP A 58 16.40 -2.14 14.62
CA ASP A 58 17.12 -3.12 15.43
C ASP A 58 18.16 -2.40 16.30
N ASP A 59 18.11 -2.66 17.61
CA ASP A 59 18.95 -2.01 18.64
C ASP A 59 18.83 -0.46 18.71
N GLY A 60 17.73 0.12 18.22
CA GLY A 60 17.38 1.53 18.42
C GLY A 60 16.92 2.28 17.16
N VAL A 61 16.98 3.61 17.20
CA VAL A 61 16.40 4.48 16.17
C VAL A 61 17.26 4.50 14.89
N SER A 62 16.86 3.73 13.87
CA SER A 62 17.50 3.72 12.55
C SER A 62 16.55 3.96 11.39
N CYS A 63 15.23 3.84 11.60
CA CYS A 63 14.20 4.23 10.66
C CYS A 63 13.26 5.24 11.33
N LEU A 64 13.01 6.35 10.64
CA LEU A 64 12.19 7.46 11.11
C LEU A 64 11.10 7.74 10.09
N ALA A 65 9.87 7.96 10.53
CA ALA A 65 8.80 8.40 9.66
C ALA A 65 8.29 9.77 10.11
N PHE A 66 8.33 10.75 9.21
CA PHE A 66 7.87 12.11 9.46
C PHE A 66 6.61 12.41 8.65
N ARG A 67 5.63 13.03 9.30
CA ARG A 67 4.45 13.62 8.65
C ARG A 67 4.83 14.97 8.04
N VAL A 68 4.59 15.12 6.75
CA VAL A 68 4.87 16.34 5.98
C VAL A 68 3.60 16.75 5.25
N MET A 69 3.17 18.00 5.45
CA MET A 69 2.01 18.57 4.77
C MET A 69 2.47 19.30 3.50
N ASP A 70 1.72 19.17 2.41
CA ASP A 70 1.92 19.99 1.22
C ASP A 70 1.07 21.28 1.25
N GLU A 71 1.15 22.09 0.20
CA GLU A 71 0.45 23.39 0.11
C GLU A 71 -1.08 23.27 -0.03
N GLN A 72 -1.59 22.10 -0.40
CA GLN A 72 -3.03 21.80 -0.46
C GLN A 72 -3.54 21.10 0.81
N GLY A 73 -2.68 20.94 1.82
CA GLY A 73 -3.04 20.28 3.07
C GLY A 73 -3.08 18.74 2.98
N ARG A 74 -2.54 18.14 1.90
CA ARG A 74 -2.39 16.68 1.83
C ARG A 74 -1.27 16.24 2.76
N GLN A 75 -1.50 15.13 3.46
CA GLN A 75 -0.52 14.54 4.36
C GLN A 75 0.33 13.52 3.62
N HIS A 76 1.64 13.67 3.70
CA HIS A 76 2.63 12.75 3.14
C HIS A 76 3.45 12.14 4.28
N LEU A 77 3.75 10.84 4.19
CA LEU A 77 4.64 10.16 5.12
C LEU A 77 6.03 10.04 4.48
N LEU A 78 7.01 10.71 5.06
CA LEU A 78 8.41 10.63 4.66
C LEU A 78 9.13 9.65 5.58
N GLU A 79 9.49 8.50 5.04
CA GLU A 79 10.33 7.52 5.72
C GLU A 79 11.80 7.81 5.43
N VAL A 80 12.62 7.79 6.47
CA VAL A 80 14.05 8.09 6.43
C VAL A 80 14.79 6.97 7.15
N THR A 81 15.60 6.23 6.39
CA THR A 81 16.45 5.16 6.94
C THR A 81 17.89 5.66 7.05
N LEU A 82 18.43 5.58 8.27
CA LEU A 82 19.77 6.05 8.61
C LEU A 82 20.77 4.90 8.46
N PRO A 83 21.78 4.99 7.56
CA PRO A 83 22.80 3.96 7.46
C PRO A 83 23.71 3.93 8.70
N MET A 84 24.51 2.87 8.86
CA MET A 84 25.42 2.71 10.01
C MET A 84 26.50 3.81 10.12
N ASN A 85 26.89 4.37 8.99
CA ASN A 85 27.89 5.43 8.89
C ASN A 85 27.25 6.83 8.73
N TYR A 86 25.98 7.00 9.07
CA TYR A 86 25.35 8.31 9.14
C TYR A 86 26.08 9.23 10.14
N PRO A 87 26.30 10.53 9.85
CA PRO A 87 25.90 11.28 8.65
C PRO A 87 26.93 11.28 7.51
N ALA A 88 28.00 10.49 7.60
CA ALA A 88 29.03 10.44 6.56
C ALA A 88 28.49 9.92 5.22
N CYS A 89 27.51 9.01 5.26
CA CYS A 89 26.66 8.68 4.12
C CYS A 89 25.25 9.29 4.27
N PRO A 90 24.61 9.65 3.15
CA PRO A 90 23.24 10.14 3.15
C PRO A 90 22.26 9.09 3.67
N PRO A 91 21.17 9.51 4.33
CA PRO A 91 20.05 8.62 4.58
C PRO A 91 19.36 8.24 3.26
N SER A 92 18.70 7.08 3.24
CA SER A 92 17.74 6.74 2.19
C SER A 92 16.36 7.24 2.59
N ILE A 93 15.57 7.67 1.60
CA ILE A 93 14.21 8.14 1.80
C ILE A 93 13.20 7.32 0.99
N SER A 94 11.99 7.19 1.51
CA SER A 94 10.85 6.57 0.85
C SER A 94 9.58 7.37 1.18
N ALA A 95 8.66 7.46 0.23
CA ALA A 95 7.37 8.13 0.39
C ALA A 95 6.43 7.70 -0.74
N ASP A 96 5.11 7.80 -0.52
CA ASP A 96 4.09 7.60 -1.56
C ASP A 96 4.03 8.82 -2.49
N VAL A 97 5.02 8.96 -3.36
CA VAL A 97 5.14 10.04 -4.36
C VAL A 97 5.60 9.45 -5.70
N PRO A 98 5.26 10.05 -6.86
CA PRO A 98 5.54 9.43 -8.16
C PRO A 98 7.04 9.35 -8.48
N CYS A 99 7.83 10.23 -7.90
CA CYS A 99 9.29 10.19 -7.92
C CYS A 99 9.84 10.84 -6.66
N LEU A 100 10.99 10.37 -6.18
CA LEU A 100 11.68 10.95 -5.02
C LEU A 100 12.66 12.04 -5.45
N PRO A 101 12.90 13.06 -4.62
CA PRO A 101 13.91 14.06 -4.91
C PRO A 101 15.30 13.47 -4.84
N LYS A 102 16.21 13.99 -5.68
CA LYS A 102 17.65 13.71 -5.54
C LYS A 102 18.19 14.48 -4.34
N LEU A 103 18.33 13.79 -3.22
CA LEU A 103 18.80 14.37 -1.97
C LEU A 103 20.20 15.00 -2.14
N GLN A 104 20.30 16.30 -1.92
CA GLN A 104 21.56 17.01 -1.78
C GLN A 104 22.06 16.81 -0.34
N TRP A 105 23.19 16.12 -0.19
CA TRP A 105 23.69 15.71 1.11
C TRP A 105 25.18 16.03 1.28
N SER A 106 25.55 16.47 2.48
CA SER A 106 26.92 16.66 2.94
C SER A 106 27.07 16.13 4.37
N LYS A 107 28.31 16.00 4.86
CA LYS A 107 28.54 15.57 6.25
C LYS A 107 28.01 16.54 7.32
N LEU A 108 27.71 17.77 6.92
CA LEU A 108 27.11 18.80 7.78
C LEU A 108 25.58 18.79 7.72
N SER A 109 25.01 18.08 6.76
CA SER A 109 23.56 17.97 6.57
C SER A 109 22.92 17.17 7.70
N ARG A 110 21.67 17.49 7.99
CA ARG A 110 20.87 16.95 9.10
C ARG A 110 19.48 16.53 8.62
N LEU A 111 18.71 15.86 9.48
CA LEU A 111 17.35 15.41 9.16
C LEU A 111 16.43 16.56 8.72
N LYS A 112 16.60 17.76 9.27
CA LYS A 112 15.85 18.94 8.86
C LYS A 112 16.06 19.30 7.39
N ASP A 113 17.27 19.13 6.87
CA ASP A 113 17.56 19.39 5.45
C ASP A 113 16.84 18.39 4.54
N VAL A 114 16.70 17.13 4.99
CA VAL A 114 15.93 16.10 4.27
C VAL A 114 14.46 16.49 4.20
N VAL A 115 13.87 16.87 5.34
CA VAL A 115 12.47 17.28 5.42
C VAL A 115 12.22 18.54 4.56
N CYS A 116 13.10 19.54 4.63
CA CYS A 116 12.98 20.75 3.80
C CYS A 116 13.08 20.44 2.30
N GLN A 117 14.04 19.61 1.88
CA GLN A 117 14.17 19.21 0.47
C GLN A 117 12.95 18.42 -0.01
N PHE A 118 12.40 17.56 0.83
CA PHE A 118 11.17 16.84 0.52
C PHE A 118 9.98 17.80 0.40
N GLN A 119 9.85 18.77 1.29
CA GLN A 119 8.79 19.80 1.21
C GLN A 119 8.86 20.59 -0.10
N GLU A 120 10.03 21.04 -0.53
CA GLU A 120 10.21 21.71 -1.83
C GLU A 120 9.86 20.78 -3.00
N HIS A 121 10.18 19.49 -2.89
CA HIS A 121 9.79 18.50 -3.90
C HIS A 121 8.27 18.33 -4.00
N LEU A 122 7.55 18.33 -2.88
CA LEU A 122 6.08 18.28 -2.87
C LEU A 122 5.46 19.48 -3.60
N LYS A 123 6.10 20.67 -3.56
CA LYS A 123 5.64 21.85 -4.33
C LYS A 123 5.73 21.61 -5.83
N ASN A 124 6.81 20.99 -6.29
CA ASN A 124 6.99 20.68 -7.72
C ASN A 124 5.98 19.64 -8.23
N LEU A 125 5.49 18.77 -7.34
CA LEU A 125 4.51 17.73 -7.66
C LEU A 125 3.04 18.21 -7.62
N GLN A 126 2.77 19.45 -7.22
CA GLN A 126 1.40 19.97 -7.11
C GLN A 126 0.65 19.88 -8.44
N ASN A 127 1.26 20.29 -9.55
CA ASN A 127 0.63 20.24 -10.86
C ASN A 127 0.33 18.81 -11.32
N TYR A 128 1.16 17.84 -10.92
CA TYR A 128 0.93 16.44 -11.22
C TYR A 128 -0.31 15.93 -10.50
N TRP A 129 -0.42 16.13 -9.18
CA TRP A 129 -1.59 15.66 -8.45
C TRP A 129 -2.87 16.39 -8.88
N CYS A 130 -2.82 17.69 -9.18
CA CYS A 130 -3.97 18.39 -9.76
C CYS A 130 -4.44 17.75 -11.08
N THR A 131 -3.50 17.36 -11.95
CA THR A 131 -3.82 16.70 -13.22
C THR A 131 -4.43 15.32 -12.98
N MET A 132 -3.89 14.55 -12.02
CA MET A 132 -4.44 13.24 -11.67
C MET A 132 -5.86 13.37 -11.07
N ASP A 133 -6.08 14.33 -10.18
CA ASP A 133 -7.40 14.61 -9.61
C ASP A 133 -8.42 15.00 -10.68
N ASP A 134 -8.01 15.80 -11.68
CA ASP A 134 -8.86 16.18 -12.81
C ASP A 134 -9.20 14.98 -13.71
N ILE A 135 -8.26 14.06 -13.91
CA ILE A 135 -8.50 12.79 -14.62
C ILE A 135 -9.53 11.97 -13.85
N ASP A 136 -9.32 11.78 -12.55
CA ASP A 136 -10.16 10.95 -11.68
C ASP A 136 -11.60 11.51 -11.56
N LYS A 137 -11.76 12.84 -11.64
CA LYS A 137 -13.07 13.50 -11.64
C LYS A 137 -13.78 13.47 -12.99
N ALA A 138 -13.04 13.65 -14.09
CA ALA A 138 -13.63 13.88 -15.41
C ALA A 138 -13.82 12.61 -16.24
N LEU A 139 -13.05 11.55 -15.97
CA LEU A 139 -12.99 10.35 -16.80
C LEU A 139 -13.46 9.12 -16.03
N TRP A 140 -14.04 8.14 -16.73
CA TRP A 140 -14.40 6.86 -16.13
C TRP A 140 -13.14 6.02 -15.89
N VAL A 141 -12.48 6.24 -14.75
CA VAL A 141 -11.35 5.45 -14.27
C VAL A 141 -11.87 4.12 -13.69
N VAL A 142 -11.36 3.02 -14.21
CA VAL A 142 -11.72 1.64 -13.79
C VAL A 142 -10.65 1.06 -12.86
N ASP A 143 -9.41 1.51 -12.98
CA ASP A 143 -8.29 1.05 -12.16
C ASP A 143 -7.21 2.14 -12.08
N PRO A 144 -6.64 2.41 -10.89
CA PRO A 144 -6.99 1.86 -9.57
C PRO A 144 -8.34 2.40 -9.04
N THR A 145 -9.03 1.64 -8.20
CA THR A 145 -10.25 2.08 -7.50
C THR A 145 -9.96 3.11 -6.40
N LYS A 146 -8.82 2.97 -5.73
CA LYS A 146 -8.31 3.90 -4.71
C LYS A 146 -6.87 4.26 -5.06
N PRO A 147 -6.64 5.36 -5.82
CA PRO A 147 -5.30 5.73 -6.23
C PRO A 147 -4.45 6.21 -5.06
N SER A 148 -3.17 5.80 -5.04
CA SER A 148 -2.15 6.38 -4.17
C SER A 148 -1.50 7.60 -4.83
N TYR A 149 -0.79 8.42 -4.05
CA TYR A 149 -0.11 9.60 -4.56
C TYR A 149 1.09 9.27 -5.46
N ALA A 150 1.65 8.06 -5.39
CA ALA A 150 2.69 7.57 -6.28
C ALA A 150 2.20 7.03 -7.63
N MET A 151 0.90 6.72 -7.76
CA MET A 151 0.38 6.03 -8.95
C MET A 151 0.28 6.96 -10.16
N SER A 152 1.21 6.79 -11.10
CA SER A 152 1.28 7.55 -12.37
C SER A 152 0.37 7.07 -13.48
N HIS A 153 -0.37 5.98 -13.28
CA HIS A 153 -1.21 5.39 -14.32
C HIS A 153 -2.69 5.41 -13.96
N ARG A 154 -3.53 5.44 -15.00
CA ARG A 154 -5.00 5.30 -14.92
C ARG A 154 -5.51 4.47 -16.08
N ARG A 155 -6.34 3.47 -15.81
CA ARG A 155 -7.07 2.71 -16.82
C ARG A 155 -8.46 3.32 -16.99
N ILE A 156 -8.70 3.92 -18.14
CA ILE A 156 -9.94 4.63 -18.46
C ILE A 156 -10.81 3.75 -19.37
N ALA A 157 -12.10 3.65 -19.05
CA ALA A 157 -13.08 2.98 -19.89
C ALA A 157 -13.37 3.81 -21.15
N LEU A 158 -13.40 3.12 -22.29
CA LEU A 158 -13.82 3.67 -23.59
C LEU A 158 -15.17 3.09 -24.05
N GLY A 159 -15.79 2.21 -23.25
CA GLY A 159 -17.00 1.46 -23.56
C GLY A 159 -16.75 0.22 -24.44
N ASP A 160 -17.72 -0.69 -24.53
CA ASP A 160 -17.65 -1.96 -25.28
C ASP A 160 -16.40 -2.80 -24.90
N ASP A 161 -16.15 -2.96 -23.60
CA ASP A 161 -14.98 -3.66 -23.06
C ASP A 161 -13.62 -3.19 -23.63
N CYS A 162 -13.56 -1.93 -24.07
CA CYS A 162 -12.34 -1.27 -24.51
C CYS A 162 -11.84 -0.28 -23.45
N TYR A 163 -10.54 -0.24 -23.27
CA TYR A 163 -9.86 0.58 -22.26
C TYR A 163 -8.61 1.22 -22.82
N ILE A 164 -8.22 2.35 -22.23
CA ILE A 164 -6.90 2.96 -22.42
C ILE A 164 -6.20 3.04 -21.07
N LEU A 165 -5.02 2.44 -20.98
CA LEU A 165 -4.10 2.62 -19.87
C LEU A 165 -3.22 3.82 -20.20
N LEU A 166 -3.35 4.90 -19.44
CA LEU A 166 -2.52 6.10 -19.55
C LEU A 166 -1.44 6.09 -18.49
N HIS A 167 -0.25 6.56 -18.85
CA HIS A 167 0.84 6.88 -17.94
C HIS A 167 1.15 8.38 -18.04
N VAL A 168 0.99 9.09 -16.94
CA VAL A 168 1.20 10.54 -16.83
C VAL A 168 2.61 10.80 -16.29
N ASP A 169 3.38 11.61 -17.00
CA ASP A 169 4.72 12.05 -16.56
C ASP A 169 4.57 13.03 -15.39
N ALA A 170 5.14 12.69 -14.22
CA ALA A 170 5.07 13.50 -13.02
C ALA A 170 5.76 14.88 -13.15
N HIS A 171 6.75 15.00 -14.03
CA HIS A 171 7.44 16.27 -14.29
C HIS A 171 6.76 17.08 -15.40
N LYS A 172 5.94 16.44 -16.25
CA LYS A 172 5.23 17.08 -17.36
C LYS A 172 3.79 16.56 -17.46
N PRO A 173 2.95 16.77 -16.43
CA PRO A 173 1.65 16.10 -16.34
C PRO A 173 0.66 16.53 -17.42
N SER A 174 0.79 17.76 -17.95
CA SER A 174 -0.04 18.28 -19.04
C SER A 174 0.46 17.90 -20.44
N SER A 175 1.57 17.16 -20.55
CA SER A 175 2.10 16.69 -21.84
C SER A 175 1.36 15.45 -22.35
N LEU A 176 1.61 15.07 -23.62
CA LEU A 176 0.99 13.89 -24.21
C LEU A 176 1.41 12.64 -23.42
N PRO A 177 0.46 11.91 -22.78
CA PRO A 177 0.79 10.75 -21.97
C PRO A 177 1.22 9.56 -22.85
N GLU A 178 2.00 8.66 -22.26
CA GLU A 178 2.16 7.33 -22.84
C GLU A 178 0.87 6.54 -22.66
N CYS A 179 0.51 5.72 -23.65
CA CYS A 179 -0.75 5.00 -23.60
C CYS A 179 -0.67 3.59 -24.17
N ARG A 180 -1.48 2.69 -23.62
CA ARG A 180 -1.73 1.35 -24.14
C ARG A 180 -3.23 1.11 -24.28
N PHE A 181 -3.64 0.67 -25.45
CA PHE A 181 -5.02 0.30 -25.75
C PHE A 181 -5.27 -1.18 -25.41
N LEU A 182 -6.43 -1.50 -24.83
CA LEU A 182 -6.82 -2.83 -24.38
C LEU A 182 -8.29 -3.09 -24.79
N GLY A 183 -8.64 -4.28 -25.25
CA GLY A 183 -10.04 -4.63 -25.60
C GLY A 183 -10.15 -5.44 -26.90
N THR A 184 -11.39 -5.63 -27.37
CA THR A 184 -11.71 -6.39 -28.59
C THR A 184 -11.45 -5.61 -29.89
N ASP A 185 -11.18 -6.35 -30.97
CA ASP A 185 -10.73 -5.78 -32.24
C ASP A 185 -11.86 -5.09 -33.04
N GLY A 186 -11.50 -4.03 -33.78
CA GLY A 186 -12.40 -3.17 -34.57
C GLY A 186 -12.51 -1.74 -34.07
N LYS A 187 -13.16 -1.51 -32.91
CA LYS A 187 -13.24 -0.18 -32.27
C LYS A 187 -11.84 0.31 -31.87
N LEU A 188 -11.03 -0.59 -31.32
CA LEU A 188 -9.68 -0.29 -30.86
C LEU A 188 -8.75 0.16 -31.99
N GLU A 189 -8.81 -0.51 -33.16
CA GLU A 189 -8.00 -0.15 -34.33
C GLU A 189 -8.28 1.27 -34.81
N ARG A 190 -9.57 1.66 -34.82
CA ARG A 190 -9.98 3.03 -35.16
C ARG A 190 -9.40 4.04 -34.19
N LEU A 191 -9.49 3.77 -32.88
CA LEU A 191 -8.97 4.65 -31.84
C LEU A 191 -7.44 4.78 -31.90
N ILE A 192 -6.72 3.68 -32.14
CA ILE A 192 -5.26 3.68 -32.33
C ILE A 192 -4.87 4.51 -33.57
N LYS A 193 -5.61 4.37 -34.67
CA LYS A 193 -5.38 5.16 -35.90
C LYS A 193 -5.62 6.65 -35.64
N ASN A 194 -6.69 7.00 -34.94
CA ASN A 194 -7.00 8.37 -34.55
C ASN A 194 -5.91 8.96 -33.65
N TRP A 195 -5.49 8.23 -32.62
CA TRP A 195 -4.40 8.63 -31.74
C TRP A 195 -3.12 8.96 -32.52
N ARG A 196 -2.68 8.07 -33.41
CA ARG A 196 -1.47 8.27 -34.23
C ARG A 196 -1.57 9.51 -35.13
N LYS A 197 -2.75 9.76 -35.70
CA LYS A 197 -3.02 10.91 -36.58
C LYS A 197 -3.07 12.22 -35.79
N ASN A 198 -3.75 12.22 -34.65
CA ASN A 198 -4.15 13.43 -33.94
C ASN A 198 -3.25 13.79 -32.75
N ARG A 199 -2.30 12.95 -32.32
CA ARG A 199 -1.44 13.20 -31.15
C ARG A 199 -0.74 14.56 -31.14
N LYS A 200 -0.44 15.14 -32.31
CA LYS A 200 0.18 16.47 -32.46
C LYS A 200 -0.76 17.62 -32.08
N ARG A 201 -2.05 17.36 -31.93
CA ARG A 201 -3.08 18.32 -31.50
C ARG A 201 -3.15 18.44 -29.97
N TRP A 202 -2.43 17.59 -29.23
CA TRP A 202 -2.35 17.68 -27.78
C TRP A 202 -1.61 18.96 -27.36
N THR A 203 -2.22 19.76 -26.50
CA THR A 203 -1.67 21.04 -26.04
C THR A 203 -1.77 21.16 -24.53
N ALA A 204 -0.73 21.64 -23.85
CA ALA A 204 -0.71 21.78 -22.39
C ALA A 204 -1.77 22.77 -21.84
N ASP A 205 -2.28 23.67 -22.69
CA ASP A 205 -3.26 24.71 -22.29
C ASP A 205 -4.70 24.19 -22.17
N LYS A 206 -4.98 22.96 -22.63
CA LYS A 206 -6.31 22.35 -22.60
C LYS A 206 -6.44 21.39 -21.44
N LYS A 207 -7.67 21.19 -20.96
CA LYS A 207 -7.96 20.18 -19.95
C LYS A 207 -7.63 18.79 -20.50
N PHE A 208 -7.20 17.90 -19.60
CA PHE A 208 -6.72 16.58 -19.97
C PHE A 208 -7.77 15.75 -20.74
N HIS A 209 -9.02 15.74 -20.27
CA HIS A 209 -10.12 15.00 -20.92
C HIS A 209 -10.49 15.58 -22.30
N GLU A 210 -10.45 16.90 -22.47
CA GLU A 210 -10.70 17.58 -23.76
C GLU A 210 -9.63 17.21 -24.79
N ASN A 211 -8.36 17.20 -24.35
CA ASN A 211 -7.24 16.74 -25.16
C ASN A 211 -7.42 15.27 -25.56
N LEU A 212 -7.76 14.40 -24.60
CA LEU A 212 -7.95 12.97 -24.84
C LEU A 212 -9.08 12.72 -25.85
N SER A 213 -10.23 13.38 -25.69
CA SER A 213 -11.35 13.29 -26.63
C SER A 213 -10.97 13.80 -28.02
N THR A 214 -10.24 14.92 -28.10
CA THR A 214 -9.77 15.49 -29.37
C THR A 214 -8.79 14.55 -30.10
N VAL A 215 -7.89 13.90 -29.38
CA VAL A 215 -6.90 12.99 -29.96
C VAL A 215 -7.54 11.67 -30.39
N LEU A 216 -8.44 11.12 -29.59
CA LEU A 216 -9.17 9.90 -29.94
C LEU A 216 -10.23 10.13 -31.01
N ASP A 217 -10.64 11.39 -31.23
CA ASP A 217 -11.78 11.76 -32.07
C ASP A 217 -13.01 10.94 -31.67
N PHE A 218 -13.28 10.95 -30.36
CA PHE A 218 -14.22 10.07 -29.68
C PHE A 218 -14.80 10.78 -28.46
N GLU A 219 -16.12 10.64 -28.28
CA GLU A 219 -16.80 11.11 -27.10
C GLU A 219 -16.53 10.13 -25.95
N LEU A 220 -15.83 10.60 -24.92
CA LEU A 220 -15.42 9.75 -23.80
C LEU A 220 -16.65 9.42 -22.95
N PRO A 221 -16.81 8.15 -22.51
CA PRO A 221 -17.84 7.79 -21.55
C PRO A 221 -17.69 8.64 -20.30
N GLN A 222 -18.81 9.17 -19.80
CA GLN A 222 -18.81 9.82 -18.51
C GLN A 222 -18.60 8.77 -17.41
N PRO A 223 -17.99 9.16 -16.28
CA PRO A 223 -18.08 8.37 -15.07
C PRO A 223 -19.56 8.03 -14.81
N PRO A 224 -19.90 6.80 -14.42
CA PRO A 224 -21.28 6.46 -14.10
C PRO A 224 -21.84 7.48 -13.10
N SER A 225 -22.95 8.13 -13.43
CA SER A 225 -23.61 9.17 -12.61
C SER A 225 -24.26 8.64 -11.33
N VAL A 226 -23.89 7.42 -10.98
CA VAL A 226 -24.28 6.78 -9.75
C VAL A 226 -23.15 7.12 -8.80
N SER A 227 -23.48 7.91 -7.79
CA SER A 227 -23.05 7.58 -6.44
C SER A 227 -23.39 6.11 -6.23
N ILE A 228 -22.56 5.21 -6.77
CA ILE A 228 -22.25 3.99 -6.07
C ILE A 228 -21.73 4.62 -4.81
N LYS A 229 -22.60 4.66 -3.80
CA LYS A 229 -22.12 4.48 -2.46
C LYS A 229 -21.16 3.32 -2.64
N ASP A 230 -19.87 3.63 -2.72
CA ASP A 230 -18.91 2.96 -1.86
C ASP A 230 -19.60 3.12 -0.50
N ASP A 231 -20.62 2.28 -0.25
CA ASP A 231 -20.86 1.77 1.06
C ASP A 231 -19.48 1.27 1.33
N GLN A 232 -18.77 2.06 2.12
CA GLN A 232 -17.60 1.66 2.85
C GLN A 232 -18.06 0.53 3.78
N GLN A 233 -18.65 -0.52 3.24
CA GLN A 233 -18.81 -1.81 3.86
C GLN A 233 -17.38 -2.29 3.95
N ALA A 234 -16.79 -1.90 5.07
CA ALA A 234 -15.49 -2.36 5.48
C ALA A 234 -15.55 -3.90 5.43
N ASP A 235 -14.59 -4.48 4.72
CA ASP A 235 -14.42 -5.93 4.68
C ASP A 235 -14.35 -6.46 6.11
N CYS A 236 -15.03 -7.57 6.36
CA CYS A 236 -14.96 -8.21 7.67
C CYS A 236 -13.51 -8.56 8.01
N GLY A 237 -13.02 -8.12 9.17
CA GLY A 237 -11.65 -8.40 9.63
C GLY A 237 -11.34 -9.87 9.93
N ILE A 238 -12.26 -10.80 9.69
CA ILE A 238 -12.06 -12.24 9.92
C ILE A 238 -12.15 -13.01 8.60
N CYS A 239 -13.22 -12.84 7.83
CA CYS A 239 -13.41 -13.55 6.56
C CYS A 239 -12.96 -12.76 5.33
N TYR A 240 -12.59 -11.49 5.49
CA TYR A 240 -12.16 -10.58 4.41
C TYR A 240 -13.17 -10.43 3.26
N ALA A 241 -14.44 -10.76 3.51
CA ALA A 241 -15.53 -10.57 2.56
C ALA A 241 -16.37 -9.35 2.97
N THR A 242 -16.95 -8.68 1.97
CA THR A 242 -17.92 -7.59 2.17
C THR A 242 -19.28 -8.09 2.61
N HIS A 243 -19.66 -9.30 2.17
CA HIS A 243 -20.93 -9.96 2.47
C HIS A 243 -20.69 -11.45 2.76
N LEU A 244 -21.49 -12.02 3.65
CA LEU A 244 -21.55 -13.48 3.85
C LEU A 244 -22.07 -14.19 2.58
N PRO A 245 -21.69 -15.47 2.34
CA PRO A 245 -22.25 -16.24 1.24
C PRO A 245 -23.77 -16.38 1.38
N ILE A 246 -24.44 -16.55 0.23
CA ILE A 246 -25.86 -16.90 0.21
C ILE A 246 -25.97 -18.40 0.48
N ASP A 247 -26.33 -18.73 1.71
CA ASP A 247 -26.48 -20.10 2.21
C ASP A 247 -27.76 -20.21 3.04
N ASP A 248 -28.48 -21.32 2.90
CA ASP A 248 -29.68 -21.64 3.68
C ASP A 248 -29.31 -21.93 5.16
N GLU A 249 -28.07 -22.39 5.43
CA GLU A 249 -27.57 -22.65 6.79
C GLU A 249 -27.35 -21.36 7.60
N LEU A 250 -27.09 -20.23 6.93
CA LEU A 250 -26.87 -18.92 7.56
C LEU A 250 -28.17 -18.18 7.87
N GLY A 251 -29.33 -18.71 7.45
CA GLY A 251 -30.65 -18.15 7.76
C GLY A 251 -30.75 -16.66 7.41
N THR A 252 -31.09 -15.83 8.40
CA THR A 252 -31.25 -14.38 8.23
C THR A 252 -29.93 -13.63 7.98
N ASP A 253 -28.79 -14.24 8.31
CA ASP A 253 -27.45 -13.65 8.16
C ASP A 253 -26.86 -13.91 6.76
N SER A 254 -27.57 -14.67 5.93
CA SER A 254 -27.22 -15.01 4.55
C SER A 254 -27.15 -13.76 3.67
N GLY A 255 -26.01 -13.52 3.02
CA GLY A 255 -25.80 -12.32 2.20
C GLY A 255 -25.69 -11.00 2.99
N CYS A 256 -25.62 -11.03 4.32
CA CYS A 256 -25.48 -9.81 5.13
C CYS A 256 -24.08 -9.21 5.02
N ALA A 257 -24.03 -7.87 5.06
CA ALA A 257 -22.79 -7.11 5.19
C ALA A 257 -22.33 -7.00 6.65
N THR A 258 -21.17 -6.39 6.88
CA THR A 258 -20.65 -6.16 8.24
C THR A 258 -21.61 -5.34 9.10
N ASP A 259 -21.93 -5.86 10.27
CA ASP A 259 -22.94 -5.34 11.21
C ASP A 259 -22.36 -5.08 12.61
N TYR A 260 -21.08 -5.38 12.82
CA TYR A 260 -20.35 -5.12 14.06
C TYR A 260 -19.09 -4.31 13.80
N THR A 261 -18.89 -3.19 14.50
CA THR A 261 -17.66 -2.38 14.42
C THR A 261 -17.02 -2.27 15.80
N CYS A 262 -15.70 -2.43 15.86
CA CYS A 262 -14.93 -2.25 17.09
C CYS A 262 -15.07 -0.81 17.62
N GLU A 263 -15.41 -0.66 18.90
CA GLU A 263 -15.63 0.66 19.54
C GLU A 263 -14.34 1.47 19.77
N ASN A 264 -13.17 0.85 19.62
CA ASN A 264 -11.90 1.55 19.72
C ASN A 264 -11.69 2.42 18.48
N SER A 265 -11.72 3.75 18.65
CA SER A 265 -11.54 4.76 17.61
C SER A 265 -10.17 4.75 16.91
N SER A 266 -9.20 4.00 17.44
CA SER A 266 -7.91 3.77 16.76
C SER A 266 -7.89 2.48 15.93
N CYS A 267 -8.94 1.66 16.02
CA CYS A 267 -9.06 0.36 15.34
C CYS A 267 -10.05 0.41 14.17
N ASP A 268 -11.28 0.88 14.40
CA ASP A 268 -12.36 1.03 13.42
C ASP A 268 -12.61 -0.20 12.52
N ARG A 269 -12.27 -1.40 13.01
CA ARG A 269 -12.45 -2.65 12.26
C ARG A 269 -13.89 -3.15 12.32
N ALA A 270 -14.43 -3.48 11.15
CA ALA A 270 -15.76 -4.06 11.00
C ALA A 270 -15.71 -5.59 10.86
N PHE A 271 -16.78 -6.26 11.30
CA PHE A 271 -16.95 -7.70 11.30
C PHE A 271 -18.42 -8.05 11.00
N HIS A 272 -18.65 -9.25 10.48
CA HIS A 272 -19.95 -9.90 10.62
C HIS A 272 -20.07 -10.41 12.05
N SER A 273 -21.22 -10.23 12.71
CA SER A 273 -21.51 -10.73 14.04
C SER A 273 -21.31 -12.24 14.12
N VAL A 274 -21.65 -12.98 13.06
CA VAL A 274 -21.40 -14.43 12.92
C VAL A 274 -19.90 -14.74 13.01
N CYS A 275 -19.07 -14.08 12.18
CA CYS A 275 -17.63 -14.32 12.18
C CYS A 275 -16.99 -13.97 13.53
N LEU A 276 -17.39 -12.87 14.14
CA LEU A 276 -16.85 -12.47 15.45
C LEU A 276 -17.30 -13.42 16.56
N ARG A 277 -18.55 -13.88 16.54
CA ARG A 277 -19.07 -14.89 17.46
C ARG A 277 -18.30 -16.19 17.35
N ASP A 278 -18.15 -16.73 16.14
CA ASP A 278 -17.43 -17.98 15.90
C ASP A 278 -15.99 -17.87 16.36
N TRP A 279 -15.32 -16.74 16.05
CA TRP A 279 -13.99 -16.45 16.54
C TRP A 279 -13.93 -16.46 18.08
N LEU A 280 -14.80 -15.71 18.76
CA LEU A 280 -14.83 -15.64 20.22
C LEU A 280 -15.12 -17.01 20.87
N CYS A 281 -15.93 -17.86 20.25
CA CYS A 281 -16.18 -19.23 20.70
C CYS A 281 -14.92 -20.12 20.68
N THR A 282 -13.92 -19.80 19.84
CA THR A 282 -12.65 -20.55 19.81
C THR A 282 -11.65 -20.12 20.90
N ILE A 283 -11.89 -19.00 21.59
CA ILE A 283 -10.96 -18.46 22.58
C ILE A 283 -11.35 -18.89 23.99
N THR A 284 -10.41 -19.48 24.72
CA THR A 284 -10.64 -20.01 26.08
C THR A 284 -10.90 -18.96 27.14
N THR A 285 -10.53 -17.70 26.90
CA THR A 285 -10.73 -16.57 27.81
C THR A 285 -12.03 -15.80 27.57
N THR A 286 -12.81 -16.15 26.54
CA THR A 286 -14.11 -15.56 26.26
C THR A 286 -15.08 -15.87 27.40
N ARG A 287 -15.85 -14.87 27.83
CA ARG A 287 -16.88 -15.02 28.85
C ARG A 287 -18.25 -14.90 28.21
N GLN A 288 -19.17 -15.76 28.59
CA GLN A 288 -20.57 -15.63 28.20
C GLN A 288 -21.40 -15.14 29.39
N SER A 289 -22.27 -14.17 29.15
CA SER A 289 -23.32 -13.78 30.10
C SER A 289 -24.64 -13.68 29.36
N PHE A 290 -25.59 -14.55 29.71
CA PHE A 290 -26.84 -14.74 28.96
C PHE A 290 -26.58 -15.01 27.47
N ASP A 291 -27.15 -14.18 26.60
CA ASP A 291 -27.07 -14.21 25.14
C ASP A 291 -25.89 -13.39 24.59
N VAL A 292 -24.95 -12.94 25.43
CA VAL A 292 -23.82 -12.08 24.99
C VAL A 292 -22.48 -12.74 25.30
N LEU A 293 -21.62 -12.82 24.28
CA LEU A 293 -20.20 -13.18 24.41
C LEU A 293 -19.35 -11.93 24.58
N PHE A 294 -18.49 -11.94 25.59
CA PHE A 294 -17.52 -10.90 25.89
C PHE A 294 -16.11 -11.45 25.67
N GLY A 295 -15.32 -10.75 24.87
CA GLY A 295 -13.94 -11.10 24.61
C GLY A 295 -13.14 -9.89 24.15
N ASN A 296 -12.08 -10.14 23.39
CA ASN A 296 -11.18 -9.09 22.90
C ASN A 296 -11.19 -9.03 21.37
N CYS A 297 -11.10 -7.83 20.82
CA CYS A 297 -10.98 -7.58 19.39
C CYS A 297 -9.73 -8.28 18.84
N PRO A 298 -9.81 -9.01 17.70
CA PRO A 298 -8.66 -9.71 17.10
C PRO A 298 -7.50 -8.78 16.71
N TYR A 299 -7.77 -7.47 16.54
CA TYR A 299 -6.80 -6.50 16.03
C TYR A 299 -6.17 -5.64 17.12
N CYS A 300 -6.99 -5.02 17.97
CA CYS A 300 -6.50 -4.08 18.98
C CYS A 300 -6.51 -4.66 20.40
N SER A 301 -7.02 -5.88 20.60
CA SER A 301 -7.18 -6.52 21.91
C SER A 301 -8.08 -5.79 22.91
N GLU A 302 -8.77 -4.71 22.50
CA GLU A 302 -9.77 -4.04 23.34
C GLU A 302 -11.05 -4.88 23.49
N PRO A 303 -11.83 -4.69 24.57
CA PRO A 303 -13.05 -5.44 24.82
C PRO A 303 -14.07 -5.34 23.68
N VAL A 304 -14.72 -6.46 23.35
CA VAL A 304 -15.82 -6.57 22.39
C VAL A 304 -16.95 -7.42 22.97
N ALA A 305 -18.19 -7.15 22.57
CA ALA A 305 -19.37 -7.85 23.06
C ALA A 305 -20.35 -8.15 21.91
N VAL A 306 -20.58 -9.43 21.59
CA VAL A 306 -21.46 -9.85 20.48
C VAL A 306 -22.60 -10.72 20.98
N LYS A 307 -23.80 -10.53 20.43
CA LYS A 307 -24.96 -11.35 20.75
C LYS A 307 -24.91 -12.72 20.04
N ILE A 308 -25.27 -13.75 20.78
CA ILE A 308 -25.60 -15.07 20.25
C ILE A 308 -27.05 -14.95 19.78
N ALA A 309 -27.27 -14.82 18.48
CA ALA A 309 -28.62 -14.92 17.94
C ALA A 309 -29.13 -16.36 18.17
N GLU A 310 -30.31 -16.52 18.76
CA GLU A 310 -31.00 -17.81 18.80
C GLU A 310 -31.47 -18.14 17.37
N HIS A 311 -31.22 -19.38 16.93
CA HIS A 311 -31.82 -19.93 15.70
C HIS A 311 -33.34 -20.08 15.85
#